data_AF-A0A972EPV7-F1
#
_entry.id   AF-A0A972EPV7-F1
#
_cell.length_a   1.000
_cell.length_b   1.000
_cell.length_c   1.000
_cell.angle_alpha   90.00
_cell.angle_beta   90.00
_cell.angle_gamma   90.00
#
_symmetry.space_group_name_H-M   'P 1'
#
loop_
_entity.id
_entity.type
_entity.pdbx_description
1 polymer ?
#
loop_
_entity_poly.entity_id
_entity_poly.type
_entity_poly.pdbx_seq_one_letter_code
_entity_poly.pdbx_strand_id
1 'polypeptide(L)' 'IPAGTPLLYDAENGVGWTDPQGWQVYLGTDPADIDLKLAEYQVIVADLLERNLQPVLINLEYLHAPYYRLEH' A
#
# COMPACT_ATOMS: atom_id res chain seq x y z
N ILE A 1 -8.27 5.05 0.94
CA ILE A 1 -8.67 3.62 1.07
C ILE A 1 -9.92 3.41 0.24
N PRO A 2 -9.98 2.39 -0.63
CA PRO A 2 -11.18 2.09 -1.41
C PRO A 2 -12.38 1.83 -0.47
N ALA A 3 -13.55 2.38 -0.80
CA ALA A 3 -14.75 2.16 -0.01
C ALA A 3 -15.12 0.66 -0.05
N GLY A 4 -15.31 0.06 1.13
CA GLY A 4 -15.71 -1.35 1.26
C GLY A 4 -14.57 -2.36 1.43
N THR A 5 -13.31 -1.92 1.41
CA THR A 5 -12.19 -2.82 1.74
C THR A 5 -12.01 -2.92 3.27
N PRO A 6 -11.99 -4.12 3.85
CA PRO A 6 -11.67 -4.29 5.26
C PRO A 6 -10.25 -3.82 5.53
N LEU A 7 -10.10 -2.89 6.48
CA LEU A 7 -8.80 -2.52 7.03
C LEU A 7 -8.26 -3.74 7.80
N LEU A 8 -7.11 -4.23 7.39
CA LEU A 8 -6.36 -5.24 8.12
C LEU A 8 -5.49 -4.51 9.13
N TYR A 9 -5.72 -4.75 10.41
CA TYR A 9 -4.84 -4.32 11.47
C TYR A 9 -4.17 -5.54 12.08
N ASP A 10 -2.85 -5.56 12.01
CA ASP A 10 -2.02 -6.58 12.65
C ASP A 10 -1.05 -5.86 13.61
N ALA A 11 -0.96 -6.31 14.85
CA ALA A 11 -0.15 -5.63 15.86
C ALA A 11 1.37 -5.70 15.57
N GLU A 12 1.79 -6.64 14.72
CA GLU A 12 3.18 -6.87 14.34
C GLU A 12 3.53 -6.18 13.00
N ASN A 13 2.58 -6.11 12.06
CA ASN A 13 2.78 -5.58 10.71
C ASN A 13 2.12 -4.20 10.45
N GLY A 14 1.29 -3.73 11.39
CA GLY A 14 0.62 -2.44 11.34
C GLY A 14 -0.69 -2.42 10.57
N VAL A 15 -1.03 -1.24 10.04
CA VAL A 15 -2.26 -0.99 9.28
C VAL A 15 -2.03 -1.33 7.82
N GLY A 16 -2.96 -2.06 7.22
CA GLY A 16 -2.92 -2.39 5.80
C GLY A 16 -4.29 -2.75 5.24
N TRP A 17 -4.34 -3.09 3.96
CA TRP A 17 -5.54 -3.62 3.31
C TRP A 17 -5.16 -4.43 2.07
N THR A 18 -6.13 -5.18 1.55
CA THR A 18 -6.02 -5.80 0.22
C THR A 18 -6.73 -4.91 -0.80
N ASP A 19 -5.98 -4.35 -1.74
CA ASP A 19 -6.56 -3.57 -2.83
C ASP A 19 -7.48 -4.44 -3.70
N PRO A 20 -8.55 -3.90 -4.33
CA PRO A 20 -9.40 -4.67 -5.27
C PRO A 20 -8.65 -5.41 -6.38
N GLN A 21 -7.44 -4.98 -6.73
CA GLN A 21 -6.56 -5.66 -7.68
C GLN A 21 -5.79 -6.87 -7.09
N GLY A 22 -6.00 -7.18 -5.80
CA GLY A 22 -5.37 -8.28 -5.08
C GLY A 22 -4.05 -7.91 -4.38
N TRP A 23 -3.64 -6.65 -4.42
CA TRP A 23 -2.35 -6.20 -3.88
C TRP A 23 -2.41 -6.04 -2.36
N GLN A 24 -1.41 -6.53 -1.65
CA GLN A 24 -1.25 -6.24 -0.23
C GLN A 24 -0.66 -4.85 -0.05
N VAL A 25 -1.30 -4.00 0.75
CA VAL A 25 -0.81 -2.65 1.05
C VAL A 25 -0.58 -2.51 2.54
N TYR A 26 0.60 -2.00 2.94
CA TYR A 26 0.94 -1.73 4.33
C TYR A 26 1.35 -0.27 4.54
N LEU A 27 0.80 0.35 5.58
CA LEU A 27 1.15 1.69 6.06
C LEU A 27 2.09 1.66 7.28
N GLY A 28 2.34 0.47 7.83
CA GLY A 28 3.07 0.29 9.08
C GLY A 28 2.24 0.59 10.33
N THR A 29 2.90 0.63 11.48
CA THR A 29 2.27 0.80 12.81
C THR A 29 2.16 2.26 13.23
N ASP A 30 2.95 3.15 12.63
CA ASP A 30 2.95 4.59 12.93
C ASP A 30 1.83 5.32 12.16
N PRO A 31 0.83 5.89 12.87
CA PRO A 31 -0.23 6.66 12.24
C PRO A 31 0.20 8.06 11.77
N ALA A 32 1.45 8.46 12.00
CA ALA A 32 2.00 9.68 11.42
C ALA A 32 1.87 9.65 9.89
N ASP A 33 1.49 10.81 9.34
CA ASP A 33 1.46 11.06 7.91
C ASP A 33 0.59 10.08 7.10
N ILE A 34 -0.45 9.47 7.71
CA ILE A 34 -1.39 8.57 7.01
C ILE A 34 -1.91 9.21 5.72
N ASP A 35 -2.28 10.48 5.76
CA ASP A 35 -2.79 11.19 4.57
C ASP A 35 -1.74 11.26 3.45
N LEU A 36 -0.47 11.47 3.80
CA LEU A 36 0.64 11.50 2.85
C LEU A 36 0.96 10.09 2.33
N LYS A 37 0.92 9.06 3.19
CA LYS A 37 1.06 7.65 2.77
C LYS A 37 -0.05 7.24 1.81
N LEU A 38 -1.28 7.69 2.03
CA LEU A 38 -2.40 7.46 1.12
C LEU A 38 -2.26 8.21 -0.20
N ALA A 39 -1.70 9.43 -0.19
CA ALA A 39 -1.40 10.17 -1.42
C ALA A 39 -0.30 9.45 -2.23
N GLU A 40 0.79 9.04 -1.56
CA GLU A 40 1.89 8.30 -2.18
C GLU A 40 1.41 6.96 -2.75
N TYR A 41 0.54 6.24 -2.04
CA TYR A 41 -0.11 5.04 -2.55
C TYR A 41 -0.76 5.26 -3.93
N GLN A 42 -1.53 6.35 -4.09
CA GLN A 42 -2.20 6.63 -5.36
C GLN A 42 -1.21 6.91 -6.50
N VAL A 43 -0.09 7.58 -6.19
CA VAL A 43 0.98 7.84 -7.16
C VAL A 43 1.63 6.52 -7.61
N ILE A 44 1.96 5.64 -6.67
CA ILE A 44 2.55 4.32 -6.97
C ILE A 44 1.58 3.48 -7.80
N VAL A 45 0.30 3.42 -7.43
CA VAL A 45 -0.73 2.69 -8.18
C VAL A 45 -0.82 3.20 -9.62
N ALA A 46 -0.83 4.52 -9.82
CA ALA A 46 -0.88 5.11 -11.16
C ALA A 46 0.33 4.70 -12.01
N ASP A 47 1.56 4.82 -11.48
CA ASP A 47 2.79 4.40 -12.18
C ASP A 47 2.77 2.90 -12.54
N LEU A 48 2.35 2.04 -11.61
CA LEU A 48 2.25 0.61 -11.85
C LEU A 48 1.25 0.26 -12.96
N LEU A 49 0.08 0.92 -12.96
CA LEU A 49 -0.94 0.73 -13.99
C LEU A 49 -0.46 1.21 -15.36
N GLU A 50 0.19 2.37 -15.44
CA GLU A 50 0.79 2.87 -16.68
C GLU A 50 1.83 1.90 -17.25
N ARG A 51 2.54 1.19 -16.36
CA ARG A 51 3.57 0.21 -16.71
C ARG A 51 3.05 -1.21 -16.88
N ASN A 52 1.74 -1.44 -16.73
CA ASN A 52 1.10 -2.76 -16.73
C ASN A 52 1.74 -3.75 -15.74
N LEU A 53 2.17 -3.25 -14.58
CA LEU A 53 2.74 -4.06 -13.51
C LEU A 53 1.67 -4.52 -12.52
N GLN A 54 1.83 -5.75 -12.04
CA GLN A 54 0.94 -6.36 -11.05
C GLN A 54 1.78 -6.74 -9.82
N PRO A 55 1.92 -5.83 -8.83
CA PRO A 55 2.61 -6.18 -7.59
C PRO A 55 1.80 -7.15 -6.75
N VAL A 56 2.50 -7.90 -5.90
CA VAL A 56 1.87 -8.61 -4.77
C VAL A 56 1.81 -7.76 -3.52
N LEU A 57 2.69 -6.75 -3.42
CA LEU A 57 2.91 -5.96 -2.21
C LEU A 57 3.27 -4.52 -2.58
N ILE A 58 2.71 -3.57 -1.85
CA ILE A 58 3.12 -2.17 -1.78
C ILE A 58 3.30 -1.82 -0.30
N ASN A 59 4.50 -1.39 0.10
CA ASN A 59 4.81 -0.99 1.47
C ASN A 59 5.13 0.52 1.54
N LEU A 60 4.41 1.21 2.42
CA LEU A 60 4.44 2.66 2.65
C LEU A 60 4.76 3.01 4.12
N GLU A 61 5.28 2.05 4.89
CA GLU A 61 5.72 2.29 6.28
C GLU A 61 6.72 3.45 6.36
N TYR A 62 7.65 3.52 5.41
CA TYR A 62 8.67 4.56 5.32
C TYR A 62 8.50 5.38 4.03
N LEU A 63 7.95 6.60 4.14
CA LEU A 63 7.72 7.51 3.01
C LEU A 63 8.98 7.92 2.24
N HIS A 64 10.16 7.83 2.86
CA HIS A 64 11.42 8.13 2.18
C HIS A 64 11.95 6.98 1.32
N ALA A 65 11.38 5.78 1.48
CA ALA A 65 11.78 4.59 0.76
C ALA A 65 10.60 3.61 0.57
N PRO A 66 9.49 4.04 -0.06
CA PRO A 66 8.41 3.12 -0.40
C PRO A 66 8.92 2.09 -1.42
N TYR A 67 8.38 0.89 -1.35
CA TYR A 67 8.73 -0.17 -2.31
C TYR A 67 7.53 -1.04 -2.65
N TYR A 68 7.56 -1.63 -3.84
CA TYR A 68 6.64 -2.68 -4.26
C TYR A 68 7.42 -3.95 -4.62
N ARG A 69 6.73 -5.08 -4.58
CA ARG A 69 7.28 -6.38 -4.97
C ARG A 69 6.37 -7.02 -6.00
N LEU A 70 6.97 -7.61 -7.04
CA LEU A 70 6.29 -8.40 -8.06
C LEU A 70 6.33 -9.90 -7.68
N GLU A 71 5.48 -10.72 -8.29
CA GLU A 71 5.61 -12.18 -8.18
C GLU A 71 6.96 -12.65 -8.75
N HIS A 72 7.52 -13.71 -8.16
CA HIS A 72 8.69 -14.41 -8.67
C HIS A 72 8.29 -15.52 -9.64
#